data_AF-A0A3C1Q0X6-F1
#
_entry.id   AF-A0A3C1Q0X6-F1
#
_cell.length_a   1.000
_cell.length_b   1.000
_cell.length_c   1.000
_cell.angle_alpha   90.00
_cell.angle_beta   90.00
_cell.angle_gamma   90.00
#
_symmetry.space_group_name_H-M   'P 1'
#
loop_
_entity.id
_entity.type
_entity.pdbx_description
1 polymer ?
#
loop_
_entity_poly.entity_id
_entity_poly.type
_entity_poly.pdbx_seq_one_letter_code
_entity_poly.pdbx_strand_id
1 'polypeptide(L)'
;DEVARLLSAALMNCCWLLNPDAIIIGGGVAKAGNFLFEPLEKHLRAQLSPAFKENLRLLPARFGNEAGMVGAATLALEEAGFNVND
;
A
#
# COMPACT_ATOMS: atom_id res chain seq x y z
N ASP A 1 -1.08 13.94 -12.38
CA ASP A 1 -2.19 14.36 -11.51
C ASP A 1 -3.45 13.52 -11.72
N GLU A 2 -4.03 13.47 -12.92
CA GLU A 2 -5.27 12.71 -13.18
C GLU A 2 -5.22 11.24 -12.75
N VAL A 3 -4.15 10.52 -13.08
CA VAL A 3 -3.93 9.12 -12.66
C VAL A 3 -3.99 8.98 -11.14
N ALA A 4 -3.35 9.90 -10.41
CA ALA A 4 -3.34 9.90 -8.96
C ALA A 4 -4.73 10.18 -8.37
N ARG A 5 -5.49 11.11 -8.98
CA ARG A 5 -6.88 11.39 -8.61
C ARG A 5 -7.77 10.15 -8.79
N LEU A 6 -7.69 9.48 -9.93
CA LEU A 6 -8.49 8.26 -10.20
C LEU A 6 -8.11 7.11 -9.27
N LEU A 7 -6.81 6.87 -9.08
CA LEU A 7 -6.32 5.84 -8.16
C LEU A 7 -6.75 6.13 -6.71
N SER A 8 -6.70 7.40 -6.28
CA SER A 8 -7.11 7.79 -4.93
C SER A 8 -8.57 7.45 -4.61
N ALA A 9 -9.48 7.56 -5.59
CA ALA A 9 -10.89 7.23 -5.41
C ALA A 9 -11.09 5.73 -5.15
N ALA A 10 -10.35 4.87 -5.86
CA ALA A 10 -10.35 3.43 -5.62
C ALA A 10 -9.77 3.10 -4.23
N LEU A 11 -8.63 3.70 -3.87
CA LEU A 11 -8.00 3.48 -2.56
C LEU A 11 -8.88 3.98 -1.40
N MET A 12 -9.58 5.10 -1.58
CA MET A 12 -10.52 5.63 -0.59
C MET A 12 -11.64 4.63 -0.31
N ASN A 13 -12.21 3.99 -1.34
CA ASN A 13 -13.21 2.93 -1.14
C ASN A 13 -12.64 1.77 -0.32
N CYS A 14 -11.40 1.34 -0.60
CA CYS A 14 -10.72 0.31 0.21
C CYS A 14 -10.52 0.75 1.67
N CYS A 15 -10.21 2.02 1.91
CA CYS A 15 -10.07 2.56 3.27
C CYS A 15 -11.39 2.47 4.05
N TRP A 16 -12.51 2.83 3.42
CA TRP A 16 -13.84 2.74 4.04
C TRP A 16 -14.27 1.30 4.30
N LEU A 17 -13.85 0.35 3.45
CA LEU A 17 -14.20 -1.06 3.59
C LEU A 17 -13.34 -1.80 4.61
N LEU A 18 -12.04 -1.49 4.69
CA LEU A 18 -11.05 -2.31 5.39
C LEU A 18 -10.36 -1.62 6.56
N ASN A 19 -10.42 -0.28 6.63
CA ASN A 19 -9.66 0.54 7.59
C ASN A 19 -8.19 0.08 7.77
N PRO A 20 -7.38 0.04 6.70
CA PRO A 20 -6.04 -0.54 6.77
C PRO A 20 -5.04 0.43 7.42
N ASP A 21 -4.04 -0.11 8.11
CA ASP A 21 -2.90 0.67 8.62
C ASP A 21 -1.92 1.11 7.52
N ALA A 22 -1.93 0.42 6.36
CA ALA A 22 -1.05 0.72 5.24
C ALA A 22 -1.65 0.31 3.89
N ILE A 23 -1.33 1.09 2.87
CA ILE A 23 -1.53 0.78 1.46
C ILE A 23 -0.15 0.73 0.80
N ILE A 24 0.17 -0.40 0.18
CA ILE A 24 1.43 -0.62 -0.52
C ILE A 24 1.19 -0.57 -2.03
N ILE A 25 1.84 0.37 -2.73
CA ILE A 25 1.76 0.51 -4.18
C ILE A 25 3.01 -0.13 -4.80
N GLY A 26 2.80 -1.19 -5.59
CA GLY A 26 3.85 -1.92 -6.28
C GLY A 26 3.86 -1.74 -7.81
N GLY A 27 4.65 -2.57 -8.49
CA GLY A 27 4.77 -2.57 -9.95
C GLY A 27 5.58 -1.40 -10.52
N GLY A 28 5.64 -1.32 -11.85
CA GLY A 28 6.44 -0.31 -12.56
C GLY A 28 5.98 1.13 -12.28
N VAL A 29 4.69 1.33 -12.02
CA VAL A 29 4.09 2.65 -11.70
C VAL A 29 4.64 3.23 -10.39
N ALA A 30 4.91 2.38 -9.38
CA ALA A 30 5.49 2.83 -8.12
C ALA A 30 6.89 3.47 -8.29
N LYS A 31 7.61 3.14 -9.37
CA LYS A 31 8.93 3.72 -9.68
C LYS A 31 8.90 5.21 -10.01
N ALA A 32 7.71 5.78 -10.26
CA ALA A 32 7.55 7.21 -10.43
C ALA A 32 7.84 8.02 -9.15
N GLY A 33 7.91 7.36 -7.99
CA GLY A 33 8.24 7.99 -6.71
C GLY A 33 7.32 9.17 -6.41
N ASN A 34 7.86 10.26 -5.90
CA ASN A 34 7.09 11.43 -5.47
C ASN A 34 6.16 12.00 -6.55
N PHE A 35 6.50 11.85 -7.84
CA PHE A 35 5.63 12.29 -8.94
C PHE A 35 4.26 11.61 -8.93
N LEU A 36 4.18 10.38 -8.41
CA LEU A 36 2.93 9.68 -8.15
C LEU A 36 2.46 9.85 -6.70
N PHE A 37 3.35 9.63 -5.73
CA PHE A 37 2.97 9.50 -4.33
C PHE A 37 2.48 10.82 -3.71
N GLU A 38 3.09 11.96 -4.03
CA GLU A 38 2.65 13.26 -3.48
C GLU A 38 1.22 13.63 -3.93
N PRO A 39 0.87 13.64 -5.23
CA PRO A 39 -0.51 13.92 -5.63
C PRO A 39 -1.48 12.83 -5.17
N LEU A 40 -1.06 11.56 -5.14
CA LEU A 40 -1.91 10.45 -4.69
C LEU A 40 -2.28 10.61 -3.21
N GLU A 41 -1.32 10.91 -2.36
CA GLU A 41 -1.54 11.15 -0.94
C GLU A 41 -2.42 12.37 -0.71
N LYS A 42 -2.17 13.47 -1.44
CA LYS A 42 -3.00 14.68 -1.39
C LYS A 42 -4.47 14.37 -1.71
N HIS A 43 -4.73 13.71 -2.84
CA HIS A 43 -6.10 13.39 -3.26
C HIS A 43 -6.77 12.38 -2.31
N LEU A 44 -6.05 11.36 -1.86
CA LEU A 44 -6.58 10.35 -0.93
C LEU A 44 -6.95 10.97 0.42
N ARG A 45 -6.04 11.75 1.01
CA ARG A 45 -6.30 12.42 2.29
C ARG A 45 -7.39 13.47 2.19
N ALA A 46 -7.68 14.05 1.03
CA ALA A 46 -8.83 14.96 0.90
C ALA A 46 -10.19 14.25 1.04
N GLN A 47 -10.26 12.95 0.78
CA GLN A 47 -11.51 12.17 0.71
C GLN A 47 -11.85 11.39 1.99
N LEU A 48 -10.88 11.19 2.88
CA LEU A 48 -11.07 10.42 4.11
C LEU A 48 -11.56 11.29 5.28
N SER A 49 -12.11 10.68 6.33
CA SER A 49 -12.33 11.36 7.62
C SER A 49 -11.07 11.27 8.50
N PRO A 50 -10.91 12.11 9.55
CA PRO A 50 -9.72 12.07 10.41
C PRO A 50 -9.41 10.68 10.97
N ALA A 51 -10.43 9.92 11.37
CA ALA A 51 -10.29 8.57 11.94
C ALA A 51 -9.55 7.58 11.01
N PHE A 52 -9.68 7.73 9.69
CA PHE A 52 -8.96 6.90 8.72
C PHE A 52 -7.58 7.49 8.35
N LYS A 53 -7.37 8.81 8.51
CA LYS A 53 -6.14 9.48 8.03
C LYS A 53 -4.97 9.36 8.97
N GLU A 54 -5.20 9.40 10.28
CA GLU A 54 -4.13 9.61 11.27
C GLU A 54 -3.07 8.50 11.23
N ASN A 55 -3.48 7.25 10.99
CA ASN A 55 -2.58 6.10 11.01
C ASN A 55 -2.32 5.48 9.62
N LEU A 56 -3.01 5.94 8.58
CA LEU A 56 -2.87 5.37 7.24
C LEU A 56 -1.52 5.76 6.62
N ARG A 57 -0.72 4.74 6.31
CA ARG A 57 0.54 4.86 5.58
C ARG A 57 0.37 4.52 4.11
N LEU A 58 0.89 5.35 3.22
CA LEU A 58 0.97 5.07 1.79
C LEU A 58 2.43 4.83 1.40
N LEU A 59 2.78 3.60 1.03
CA LEU A 59 4.17 3.16 0.93
C LEU A 59 4.46 2.53 -0.45
N PRO A 60 5.68 2.70 -1.00
CA PRO A 60 6.13 1.93 -2.15
C PRO A 60 6.44 0.48 -1.75
N ALA A 61 6.17 -0.47 -2.65
CA ALA A 61 6.58 -1.85 -2.47
C ALA A 61 8.11 -1.98 -2.44
N ARG A 62 8.64 -2.60 -1.38
CA ARG A 62 10.10 -2.75 -1.18
C ARG A 62 10.72 -3.85 -2.04
N PHE A 63 10.05 -5.00 -2.13
CA PHE A 63 10.62 -6.21 -2.72
C PHE A 63 10.39 -6.36 -4.21
N GLY A 64 9.85 -5.34 -4.90
CA GLY A 64 9.73 -5.36 -6.36
C GLY A 64 9.17 -6.66 -6.92
N ASN A 65 9.94 -7.30 -7.80
CA ASN A 65 9.56 -8.56 -8.46
C ASN A 65 9.80 -9.78 -7.56
N GLU A 66 10.66 -9.63 -6.55
CA GLU A 66 11.00 -10.64 -5.57
C GLU A 66 9.91 -10.82 -4.51
N ALA A 67 8.94 -9.90 -4.41
CA ALA A 67 7.88 -9.93 -3.41
C ALA A 67 7.11 -11.27 -3.36
N GLY A 68 6.81 -11.85 -4.52
CA GLY A 68 6.13 -13.15 -4.60
C GLY A 68 6.99 -14.30 -4.09
N MET A 69 8.29 -14.30 -4.41
CA MET A 69 9.22 -15.33 -3.94
C MET A 69 9.43 -15.23 -2.43
N VAL A 70 9.62 -14.01 -1.90
CA VAL A 70 9.76 -13.78 -0.46
C VAL A 70 8.49 -14.24 0.26
N GLY A 71 7.30 -13.84 -0.21
CA GLY A 71 6.04 -14.26 0.40
C GLY A 71 5.84 -15.79 0.39
N ALA A 72 6.21 -16.46 -0.70
CA ALA A 72 6.14 -17.92 -0.77
C ALA A 72 7.11 -18.60 0.22
N ALA A 73 8.33 -18.08 0.35
CA ALA A 73 9.30 -18.59 1.32
C ALA A 73 8.82 -18.36 2.77
N THR A 74 8.27 -17.18 3.07
CA THR A 74 7.67 -16.85 4.37
C THR A 74 6.56 -17.84 4.72
N LEU A 75 5.64 -18.10 3.79
CA LEU A 75 4.55 -19.05 4.01
C LEU A 75 5.06 -20.48 4.27
N ALA A 76 6.10 -20.92 3.55
CA ALA A 76 6.69 -22.24 3.76
C ALA A 76 7.38 -22.36 5.12
N LEU A 77 7.99 -21.28 5.61
CA LEU A 77 8.62 -21.23 6.94
C LEU A 77 7.56 -21.27 8.05
N GLU A 78 6.47 -20.53 7.91
CA GLU A 78 5.34 -20.56 8.86
C GLU A 78 4.77 -21.98 8.98
N GLU A 79 4.55 -22.67 7.86
CA GLU A 79 4.04 -24.06 7.84
C GLU A 79 5.04 -25.05 8.47
N ALA A 80 6.34 -24.79 8.35
CA ALA A 80 7.38 -25.58 9.00
C ALA A 80 7.53 -25.27 10.51
N GLY A 81 6.71 -24.37 11.07
CA GLY A 81 6.67 -24.03 12.48
C GLY A 81 7.66 -22.93 12.89
N PHE A 82 8.24 -22.19 11.95
CA PHE A 82 9.06 -21.02 12.25
C PHE A 82 8.18 -19.78 12.44
N ASN A 83 8.45 -19.00 13.48
CA ASN A 83 7.83 -17.69 13.63
C ASN A 83 8.62 -16.66 12.84
N VAL A 84 8.04 -16.18 11.75
CA VAL A 84 8.64 -15.19 10.85
C VAL A 84 8.41 -13.73 11.31
N ASN A 85 7.69 -13.55 12.42
CA ASN A 85 7.39 -12.24 13.01
C ASN A 85 8.32 -11.87 14.18
N ASP A 86 9.26 -12.75 14.55
CA ASP A 86 10.35 -12.46 15.48
C ASP A 86 11.52 -11.74 14.76
#